data_AF-A0A7R9JN00-F1
#
_entry.id   AF-A0A7R9JN00-F1
#
_cell.length_a   1.000
_cell.length_b   1.000
_cell.length_c   1.000
_cell.angle_alpha   90.00
_cell.angle_beta   90.00
_cell.angle_gamma   90.00
#
_symmetry.space_group_name_H-M   'P 1'
#
loop_
_entity.id
_entity.type
_entity.pdbx_description
1 polymer ?
#
loop_
_entity_poly.entity_id
_entity_poly.type
_entity_poly.pdbx_seq_one_letter_code
_entity_poly.pdbx_strand_id
1 'polypeptide(L)'
;MKRVLAHSVYVDSPTDFVVDSRAIAKKDDGKVTCTITNPSGTKTENLITPQADGTYRISYTPFEEGRHTIDILYDGLPIPGSPFVVNVRRGCDPKKCRAFGPGLQKGIVEKANAFTVETKGAGTGGLGLSIEGPSEAKMTCKDNRDGSCSVEYIPTEPGEYDVSIRFADQHIPGSPFKVQLLICDLDNIVMKFSQRVPVDKHVDASLVKAYGPGLEPSQCRTGSPLTFKVDASKSGKAPLDVKIRSERGTEPCLNILLSRIMEMEPMMLPILHHLKEVQ
;
A
#
# COMPACT_ATOMS: atom_id res chain seq x y z
N MET A 1 35.58 -21.75 -6.77
CA MET A 1 34.89 -21.35 -5.52
C MET A 1 34.36 -19.94 -5.69
N LYS A 2 33.03 -19.74 -5.78
CA LYS A 2 32.45 -18.41 -5.94
C LYS A 2 32.46 -17.69 -4.59
N ARG A 3 33.29 -16.63 -4.51
CA ARG A 3 33.24 -15.59 -3.47
C ARG A 3 31.81 -15.06 -3.37
N VAL A 4 31.16 -15.19 -2.21
CA VAL A 4 29.93 -14.47 -1.90
C VAL A 4 30.08 -13.83 -0.52
N LEU A 5 30.88 -12.77 -0.45
CA LEU A 5 30.77 -11.74 0.60
C LEU A 5 30.81 -10.36 -0.08
N ALA A 6 30.13 -10.22 -1.22
CA ALA A 6 30.12 -9.00 -2.04
C ALA A 6 29.00 -8.02 -1.66
N HIS A 7 28.47 -8.10 -0.44
CA HIS A 7 27.50 -7.14 0.06
C HIS A 7 28.12 -6.41 1.25
N SER A 8 28.09 -5.08 1.21
CA SER A 8 28.40 -4.23 2.35
C SER A 8 27.54 -4.66 3.53
N VAL A 9 28.16 -4.86 4.70
CA VAL A 9 27.46 -5.18 5.93
C VAL A 9 27.34 -3.91 6.75
N TYR A 10 26.12 -3.59 7.18
CA TYR A 10 25.82 -2.37 7.92
C TYR A 10 25.41 -2.67 9.35
N VAL A 11 25.73 -1.75 10.26
CA VAL A 11 25.24 -1.79 11.64
C VAL A 11 23.71 -1.83 11.64
N ASP A 12 23.13 -2.64 12.54
CA ASP A 12 21.69 -2.87 12.73
C ASP A 12 20.96 -3.46 11.51
N SER A 13 21.69 -3.86 10.47
CA SER A 13 21.14 -4.53 9.31
C SER A 13 21.24 -6.06 9.47
N PRO A 14 20.13 -6.81 9.59
CA PRO A 14 20.15 -8.26 9.48
C PRO A 14 20.86 -8.67 8.19
N THR A 15 21.80 -9.57 8.35
CA THR A 15 22.72 -10.04 7.33
C THR A 15 22.78 -11.54 7.42
N ASP A 16 22.76 -12.21 6.28
CA ASP A 16 22.86 -13.66 6.23
C ASP A 16 23.86 -14.13 5.17
N PHE A 17 24.39 -15.33 5.40
CA PHE A 17 25.23 -16.05 4.48
C PHE A 17 24.94 -17.55 4.56
N VAL A 18 25.41 -18.29 3.56
CA VAL A 18 25.15 -19.72 3.42
C VAL A 18 26.46 -20.49 3.52
N VAL A 19 26.45 -21.55 4.31
CA VAL A 19 27.51 -22.56 4.38
C VAL A 19 27.02 -23.82 3.66
N ASP A 20 27.77 -24.24 2.65
CA ASP A 20 27.45 -25.43 1.84
C ASP A 20 28.30 -26.61 2.31
N SER A 21 27.66 -27.64 2.85
CA SER A 21 28.33 -28.88 3.29
C SER A 21 28.14 -30.05 2.34
N ARG A 22 27.44 -29.88 1.20
CA ARG A 22 27.05 -31.00 0.31
C ARG A 22 28.23 -31.83 -0.20
N ALA A 23 29.39 -31.21 -0.37
CA ALA A 23 30.61 -31.89 -0.84
C ALA A 23 31.24 -32.83 0.20
N ILE A 24 30.88 -32.67 1.49
CA ILE A 24 31.50 -33.36 2.63
C ILE A 24 30.48 -34.11 3.49
N ALA A 25 29.20 -33.75 3.42
CA ALA A 25 28.13 -34.39 4.18
C ALA A 25 27.94 -35.83 3.69
N LYS A 26 28.40 -36.79 4.48
CA LYS A 26 27.81 -38.14 4.48
C LYS A 26 26.39 -38.01 5.05
N LYS A 27 25.43 -38.75 4.49
CA LYS A 27 24.03 -38.75 4.91
C LYS A 27 23.93 -38.79 6.44
N ASP A 28 23.41 -37.69 7.00
CA ASP A 28 23.11 -37.41 8.42
C ASP A 28 24.29 -37.22 9.40
N ASP A 29 24.23 -36.07 10.11
CA ASP A 29 24.89 -35.70 11.38
C ASP A 29 26.00 -34.61 11.39
N GLY A 30 26.22 -33.89 10.29
CA GLY A 30 27.12 -32.72 10.31
C GLY A 30 26.59 -31.56 11.17
N LYS A 31 27.38 -31.09 12.15
CA LYS A 31 27.05 -29.93 12.99
C LYS A 31 27.87 -28.69 12.60
N VAL A 32 27.19 -27.71 12.02
CA VAL A 32 27.76 -26.37 11.79
C VAL A 32 27.66 -25.53 13.06
N THR A 33 28.76 -24.91 13.46
CA THR A 33 28.76 -23.86 14.49
C THR A 33 29.37 -22.58 13.93
N CYS A 34 28.85 -21.44 14.40
CA CYS A 34 29.29 -20.11 13.97
C CYS A 34 29.48 -19.22 15.20
N THR A 35 30.64 -18.58 15.30
CA THR A 35 30.91 -17.54 16.30
C THR A 35 31.27 -16.25 15.58
N ILE A 36 30.60 -15.15 15.95
CA ILE A 36 30.86 -13.83 15.39
C ILE A 36 31.46 -12.97 16.49
N THR A 37 32.71 -12.58 16.34
CA THR A 37 33.44 -11.75 17.29
C THR A 37 33.48 -10.32 16.77
N ASN A 38 33.06 -9.39 17.62
CA ASN A 38 32.98 -7.96 17.33
C ASN A 38 34.35 -7.28 17.53
N PRO A 39 34.55 -6.05 17.04
CA PRO A 39 35.75 -5.26 17.28
C PRO A 39 36.10 -5.09 18.76
N SER A 40 35.10 -4.98 19.63
CA SER A 40 35.28 -4.94 21.09
C SER A 40 35.71 -6.26 21.74
N GLY A 41 35.68 -7.37 20.99
CA GLY A 41 35.86 -8.73 21.50
C GLY A 41 34.59 -9.38 22.05
N THR A 42 33.46 -8.66 22.11
CA THR A 42 32.16 -9.25 22.43
C THR A 42 31.67 -10.15 21.30
N LYS A 43 30.63 -10.96 21.57
CA LYS A 43 30.06 -11.87 20.56
C LYS A 43 28.69 -11.37 20.10
N THR A 44 28.46 -11.42 18.80
CA THR A 44 27.13 -11.21 18.20
C THR A 44 26.38 -12.54 18.13
N GLU A 45 25.14 -12.54 18.61
CA GLU A 45 24.25 -13.69 18.48
C GLU A 45 23.97 -13.99 17.00
N ASN A 46 23.89 -15.27 16.67
CA ASN A 46 23.55 -15.73 15.33
C ASN A 46 22.54 -16.88 15.41
N LEU A 47 21.76 -17.01 14.34
CA LEU A 47 20.81 -18.10 14.16
C LEU A 47 21.29 -18.95 12.98
N ILE A 48 21.41 -20.25 13.21
CA ILE A 48 21.77 -21.24 12.19
C ILE A 48 20.52 -22.04 11.84
N THR A 49 20.14 -22.04 10.56
CA THR A 49 18.98 -22.77 10.05
C THR A 49 19.41 -23.77 8.98
N PRO A 50 19.38 -25.08 9.28
CA PRO A 50 19.61 -26.13 8.28
C PRO A 50 18.57 -26.04 7.16
N GLN A 51 19.01 -26.23 5.92
CA GLN A 51 18.17 -26.25 4.72
C GLN A 51 18.05 -27.68 4.19
N ALA A 52 16.96 -27.97 3.47
CA ALA A 52 16.69 -29.30 2.92
C ALA A 52 17.70 -29.75 1.85
N ASP A 53 18.46 -28.81 1.27
CA ASP A 53 19.45 -29.08 0.22
C ASP A 53 20.84 -29.41 0.77
N GLY A 54 21.01 -29.54 2.10
CA GLY A 54 22.32 -29.79 2.72
C GLY A 54 23.17 -28.52 2.85
N THR A 55 22.55 -27.34 2.87
CA THR A 55 23.19 -26.08 3.22
C THR A 55 22.69 -25.58 4.58
N TYR A 56 23.42 -24.63 5.18
CA TYR A 56 23.05 -23.98 6.43
C TYR A 56 22.99 -22.48 6.18
N ARG A 57 21.86 -21.86 6.51
CA ARG A 57 21.72 -20.40 6.48
C ARG A 57 22.08 -19.86 7.86
N ILE A 58 23.01 -18.92 7.92
CA ILE A 58 23.42 -18.25 9.15
C ILE A 58 23.02 -16.79 9.05
N SER A 59 22.21 -16.32 10.00
CA SER A 59 21.77 -14.92 10.08
C SER A 59 22.24 -14.26 11.37
N TYR A 60 22.67 -13.00 11.28
CA TYR A 60 23.09 -12.18 12.41
C TYR A 60 22.79 -10.70 12.14
N THR A 61 22.76 -9.89 13.19
CA THR A 61 22.61 -8.43 13.11
C THR A 61 23.77 -7.79 13.84
N PRO A 62 24.78 -7.23 13.15
CA PRO A 62 25.91 -6.61 13.81
C PRO A 62 25.50 -5.28 14.44
N PHE A 63 25.94 -5.02 15.66
CA PHE A 63 25.63 -3.79 16.41
C PHE A 63 26.85 -2.87 16.58
N GLU A 64 28.05 -3.33 16.21
CA GLU A 64 29.28 -2.55 16.24
C GLU A 64 29.76 -2.23 14.82
N GLU A 65 30.40 -1.07 14.67
CA GLU A 65 31.14 -0.73 13.47
C GLU A 65 32.58 -1.23 13.57
N GLY A 66 33.12 -1.75 12.48
CA GLY A 66 34.52 -2.16 12.36
C GLY A 66 34.71 -3.60 11.94
N ARG A 67 35.93 -4.09 12.17
CA ARG A 67 36.38 -5.42 11.72
C ARG A 67 35.84 -6.52 12.64
N HIS A 68 34.91 -7.32 12.12
CA HIS A 68 34.39 -8.51 12.77
C HIS A 68 35.12 -9.76 12.25
N THR A 69 35.24 -10.79 13.09
CA THR A 69 35.71 -12.11 12.67
C THR A 69 34.59 -13.13 12.81
N ILE A 70 34.41 -13.96 11.79
CA ILE A 70 33.41 -15.02 11.73
C ILE A 70 34.12 -16.36 11.67
N ASP A 71 34.07 -17.08 12.78
CA ASP A 71 34.62 -18.41 12.94
C ASP A 71 33.55 -19.45 12.64
N ILE A 72 33.77 -20.29 11.63
CA ILE A 72 32.83 -21.33 11.20
C ILE A 72 33.51 -22.69 11.32
N LEU A 73 32.86 -23.58 12.08
CA LEU A 73 33.30 -24.96 12.23
C LEU A 73 32.26 -25.92 11.65
N TYR A 74 32.72 -27.02 11.09
CA TYR A 74 31.92 -28.19 10.73
C TYR A 74 32.46 -29.38 11.53
N ASP A 75 31.61 -29.99 12.36
CA ASP A 75 31.99 -31.08 13.29
C ASP A 75 33.21 -30.73 14.16
N GLY A 76 33.28 -29.47 14.59
CA GLY A 76 34.37 -28.95 15.42
C GLY A 76 35.66 -28.60 14.67
N LEU A 77 35.74 -28.85 13.36
CA LEU A 77 36.88 -28.50 12.53
C LEU A 77 36.63 -27.22 11.72
N PRO A 78 37.61 -26.30 11.64
CA PRO A 78 37.44 -25.06 10.87
C PRO A 78 37.29 -25.35 9.39
N ILE A 79 36.30 -24.71 8.77
CA ILE A 79 36.11 -24.82 7.31
C ILE A 79 37.19 -24.01 6.57
N PRO A 80 37.49 -24.32 5.30
CA PRO A 80 38.42 -23.53 4.51
C PRO A 80 38.03 -22.05 4.45
N GLY A 81 38.98 -21.18 4.82
CA GLY A 81 38.79 -19.73 4.86
C GLY A 81 38.32 -19.17 6.20
N SER A 82 37.94 -20.02 7.15
CA SER A 82 37.69 -19.59 8.53
C SER A 82 39.01 -19.28 9.27
N PRO A 83 39.09 -18.19 10.06
CA PRO A 83 38.05 -17.18 10.26
C PRO A 83 37.90 -16.23 9.06
N PHE A 84 36.66 -15.89 8.75
CA PHE A 84 36.34 -14.87 7.75
C PHE A 84 36.38 -13.49 8.40
N VAL A 85 36.86 -12.49 7.67
CA VAL A 85 36.89 -11.09 8.13
C VAL A 85 35.82 -10.30 7.39
N VAL A 86 34.95 -9.63 8.15
CA VAL A 86 33.90 -8.76 7.61
C VAL A 86 34.09 -7.36 8.19
N ASN A 87 34.12 -6.35 7.32
CA ASN A 87 34.13 -4.95 7.75
C ASN A 87 32.70 -4.43 7.78
N VAL A 88 32.16 -4.25 8.98
CA VAL A 88 30.85 -3.62 9.19
C VAL A 88 31.05 -2.12 9.22
N ARG A 89 30.19 -1.37 8.53
CA ARG A 89 30.24 0.09 8.48
C ARG A 89 28.92 0.69 8.95
N ARG A 90 28.94 1.93 9.43
CA ARG A 90 27.71 2.73 9.47
C ARG A 90 27.25 3.03 8.06
N GLY A 91 25.95 2.99 7.86
CA GLY A 91 25.35 3.29 6.56
C GLY A 91 23.94 2.75 6.48
N CYS A 92 23.39 2.90 5.29
CA CYS A 92 22.08 2.42 4.98
C CYS A 92 22.04 1.71 3.63
N ASP A 93 21.04 0.85 3.47
CA ASP A 93 20.64 0.28 2.19
C ASP A 93 19.14 0.52 2.00
N PRO A 94 18.75 1.64 1.36
CA PRO A 94 17.36 1.97 1.08
C PRO A 94 16.61 0.87 0.31
N LYS A 95 17.33 -0.01 -0.41
CA LYS A 95 16.73 -1.13 -1.16
C LYS A 95 16.15 -2.22 -0.26
N LYS A 96 16.54 -2.25 1.02
CA LYS A 96 15.99 -3.15 2.03
C LYS A 96 14.74 -2.57 2.70
N CYS A 97 14.42 -1.30 2.49
CA CYS A 97 13.14 -0.74 2.89
C CYS A 97 12.02 -1.29 1.99
N ARG A 98 10.81 -1.36 2.54
CA ARG A 98 9.61 -1.76 1.81
C ARG A 98 8.44 -0.90 2.23
N ALA A 99 7.57 -0.55 1.30
CA ALA A 99 6.32 0.13 1.59
C ALA A 99 5.16 -0.61 0.90
N PHE A 100 4.04 -0.73 1.60
CA PHE A 100 2.87 -1.46 1.10
C PHE A 100 1.60 -1.01 1.82
N GLY A 101 0.45 -1.22 1.19
CA GLY A 101 -0.85 -0.88 1.73
C GLY A 101 -1.76 -0.25 0.67
N PRO A 102 -3.07 -0.18 0.94
CA PRO A 102 -4.04 0.34 -0.03
C PRO A 102 -3.76 1.81 -0.42
N GLY A 103 -3.29 2.62 0.53
CA GLY A 103 -2.97 4.04 0.33
C GLY A 103 -1.80 4.33 -0.62
N LEU A 104 -1.08 3.31 -1.11
CA LEU A 104 -0.04 3.44 -2.14
C LEU A 104 -0.51 3.00 -3.53
N GLN A 105 -1.78 2.59 -3.68
CA GLN A 105 -2.34 2.08 -4.93
C GLN A 105 -3.46 2.99 -5.45
N LYS A 106 -4.52 3.13 -4.64
CA LYS A 106 -5.69 3.97 -4.90
C LYS A 106 -6.25 4.45 -3.58
N GLY A 107 -6.96 5.56 -3.61
CA GLY A 107 -7.56 6.09 -2.39
C GLY A 107 -8.77 6.98 -2.62
N ILE A 108 -9.27 7.50 -1.51
CA ILE A 108 -10.49 8.29 -1.46
C ILE A 108 -10.19 9.63 -0.77
N VAL A 109 -10.68 10.72 -1.36
CA VAL A 109 -10.62 12.05 -0.74
C VAL A 109 -11.50 12.14 0.50
N GLU A 110 -11.08 12.96 1.47
CA GLU A 110 -11.73 13.14 2.79
C GLU A 110 -11.81 11.87 3.64
N LYS A 111 -11.13 10.79 3.22
CA LYS A 111 -10.95 9.57 4.01
C LYS A 111 -9.49 9.32 4.30
N ALA A 112 -9.28 8.57 5.37
CA ALA A 112 -7.99 8.00 5.73
C ALA A 112 -7.51 7.01 4.66
N ASN A 113 -6.37 7.29 4.05
CA ASN A 113 -5.65 6.39 3.17
C ASN A 113 -4.39 5.92 3.88
N ALA A 114 -4.32 4.62 4.17
CA ALA A 114 -3.28 4.06 5.03
C ALA A 114 -2.29 3.17 4.26
N PHE A 115 -1.03 3.22 4.68
CA PHE A 115 0.03 2.31 4.23
C PHE A 115 1.08 2.12 5.34
N THR A 116 1.94 1.13 5.18
CA THR A 116 3.00 0.78 6.13
C THR A 116 4.35 0.86 5.44
N VAL A 117 5.35 1.40 6.15
CA VAL A 117 6.75 1.41 5.72
C VAL A 117 7.58 0.58 6.69
N GLU A 118 8.25 -0.44 6.18
CA GLU A 118 9.24 -1.26 6.89
C GLU A 118 10.64 -0.78 6.55
N THR A 119 11.43 -0.49 7.56
CA THR A 119 12.85 -0.08 7.42
C THR A 119 13.80 -1.12 8.00
N LYS A 120 13.26 -2.27 8.46
CA LYS A 120 14.04 -3.33 9.08
C LYS A 120 15.13 -3.82 8.12
N GLY A 121 16.36 -3.69 8.56
CA GLY A 121 17.52 -4.11 7.81
C GLY A 121 18.08 -3.12 6.82
N ALA A 122 17.47 -1.95 6.67
CA ALA A 122 18.05 -0.87 5.89
C ALA A 122 19.22 -0.16 6.59
N GLY A 123 19.55 -0.52 7.84
CA GLY A 123 20.61 0.13 8.62
C GLY A 123 20.12 1.41 9.31
N THR A 124 21.04 2.29 9.69
CA THR A 124 20.70 3.55 10.37
C THR A 124 20.45 4.67 9.36
N GLY A 125 19.28 5.32 9.44
CA GLY A 125 18.91 6.43 8.54
C GLY A 125 17.57 7.08 8.92
N GLY A 126 17.35 8.31 8.45
CA GLY A 126 16.07 9.01 8.61
C GLY A 126 15.05 8.61 7.55
N LEU A 127 13.78 8.42 7.96
CA LEU A 127 12.67 8.18 7.05
C LEU A 127 12.02 9.52 6.65
N GLY A 128 12.02 9.84 5.36
CA GLY A 128 11.36 11.00 4.78
C GLY A 128 10.10 10.59 4.03
N LEU A 129 9.00 11.31 4.26
CA LEU A 129 7.71 11.10 3.62
C LEU A 129 7.20 12.45 3.07
N SER A 130 6.82 12.48 1.79
CA SER A 130 6.10 13.60 1.20
C SER A 130 4.99 13.11 0.28
N ILE A 131 3.94 13.91 0.17
CA ILE A 131 2.77 13.64 -0.68
C ILE A 131 2.55 14.90 -1.50
N GLU A 132 2.76 14.80 -2.80
CA GLU A 132 2.64 15.90 -3.75
C GLU A 132 1.48 15.64 -4.70
N GLY A 133 0.61 16.62 -4.91
CA GLY A 133 -0.56 16.48 -5.76
C GLY A 133 -1.45 17.74 -5.75
N PRO A 134 -2.69 17.62 -6.26
CA PRO A 134 -3.66 18.72 -6.34
C PRO A 134 -3.91 19.48 -5.04
N SER A 135 -3.87 18.80 -3.88
CA SER A 135 -4.02 19.41 -2.56
C SER A 135 -2.91 18.97 -1.60
N GLU A 136 -2.66 19.77 -0.57
CA GLU A 136 -1.96 19.26 0.61
C GLU A 136 -2.80 18.18 1.29
N ALA A 137 -2.15 17.13 1.79
CA ALA A 137 -2.80 16.06 2.54
C ALA A 137 -2.30 16.09 3.99
N LYS A 138 -3.24 16.04 4.94
CA LYS A 138 -2.87 15.88 6.36
C LYS A 138 -2.31 14.49 6.56
N MET A 139 -1.10 14.37 7.11
CA MET A 139 -0.41 13.09 7.29
C MET A 139 -0.14 12.81 8.77
N THR A 140 -0.32 11.56 9.18
CA THR A 140 0.07 11.03 10.48
C THR A 140 1.00 9.82 10.29
N CYS A 141 2.06 9.71 11.10
CA CYS A 141 2.92 8.51 11.18
C CYS A 141 2.94 8.02 12.62
N LYS A 142 2.82 6.70 12.76
CA LYS A 142 2.91 5.98 14.03
C LYS A 142 4.01 4.94 13.93
N ASP A 143 5.03 5.07 14.78
CA ASP A 143 6.02 4.03 14.97
C ASP A 143 5.42 2.83 15.71
N ASN A 144 5.49 1.65 15.11
CA ASN A 144 4.98 0.41 15.67
C ASN A 144 6.00 -0.27 16.62
N ARG A 145 7.23 0.25 16.72
CA ARG A 145 8.34 -0.29 17.55
C ARG A 145 8.79 -1.71 17.19
N ASP A 146 8.45 -2.16 15.99
CA ASP A 146 8.86 -3.45 15.43
C ASP A 146 9.76 -3.30 14.18
N GLY A 147 10.16 -2.07 13.87
CA GLY A 147 10.88 -1.70 12.64
C GLY A 147 9.99 -1.23 11.50
N SER A 148 8.70 -1.01 11.75
CA SER A 148 7.74 -0.42 10.81
C SER A 148 7.07 0.88 11.33
N CYS A 149 6.74 1.80 10.42
CA CYS A 149 5.80 2.91 10.69
C CYS A 149 4.50 2.70 9.89
N SER A 150 3.38 2.91 10.57
CA SER A 150 2.05 3.05 9.95
C SER A 150 1.83 4.51 9.57
N VAL A 151 1.52 4.77 8.31
CA VAL A 151 1.26 6.11 7.77
C VAL A 151 -0.18 6.20 7.30
N GLU A 152 -0.82 7.31 7.61
CA GLU A 152 -2.16 7.63 7.14
C GLU A 152 -2.18 9.07 6.60
N TYR A 153 -2.87 9.28 5.48
CA TYR A 153 -3.06 10.61 4.93
C TYR A 153 -4.49 10.86 4.45
N ILE A 154 -4.94 12.11 4.59
CA ILE A 154 -6.29 12.57 4.26
C ILE A 154 -6.17 13.70 3.22
N PRO A 155 -6.33 13.39 1.93
CA PRO A 155 -6.32 14.35 0.84
C PRO A 155 -7.71 14.97 0.65
N THR A 156 -7.79 16.22 0.19
CA THR A 156 -9.07 16.95 0.06
C THR A 156 -9.53 17.12 -1.38
N GLU A 157 -8.65 16.90 -2.36
CA GLU A 157 -8.97 17.00 -3.79
C GLU A 157 -8.67 15.69 -4.54
N PRO A 158 -9.48 15.33 -5.55
CA PRO A 158 -9.24 14.15 -6.36
C PRO A 158 -8.14 14.41 -7.40
N GLY A 159 -7.45 13.35 -7.81
CA GLY A 159 -6.42 13.44 -8.84
C GLY A 159 -5.29 12.44 -8.63
N GLU A 160 -4.24 12.58 -9.43
CA GLU A 160 -3.01 11.80 -9.27
C GLU A 160 -2.11 12.47 -8.22
N TYR A 161 -1.59 11.68 -7.29
CA TYR A 161 -0.68 12.10 -6.24
C TYR A 161 0.60 11.25 -6.28
N ASP A 162 1.74 11.89 -6.08
CA ASP A 162 3.04 11.25 -5.94
C ASP A 162 3.38 11.12 -4.44
N VAL A 163 3.33 9.90 -3.92
CA VAL A 163 3.74 9.57 -2.55
C VAL A 163 5.23 9.21 -2.56
N SER A 164 6.07 10.12 -2.09
CA SER A 164 7.52 9.95 -2.02
C SER A 164 7.93 9.44 -0.65
N ILE A 165 8.58 8.27 -0.65
CA ILE A 165 9.19 7.64 0.52
C ILE A 165 10.70 7.55 0.32
N ARG A 166 11.46 8.12 1.25
CA ARG A 166 12.94 8.17 1.22
C ARG A 166 13.53 7.63 2.51
N PHE A 167 14.66 6.93 2.42
CA PHE A 167 15.45 6.51 3.56
C PHE A 167 16.87 7.06 3.39
N ALA A 168 17.35 7.83 4.39
CA ALA A 168 18.60 8.58 4.32
C ALA A 168 18.73 9.39 3.00
N ASP A 169 17.69 10.19 2.73
CA ASP A 169 17.57 11.07 1.56
C ASP A 169 17.54 10.37 0.18
N GLN A 170 17.47 9.04 0.14
CA GLN A 170 17.38 8.25 -1.10
C GLN A 170 16.02 7.56 -1.22
N HIS A 171 15.46 7.52 -2.43
CA HIS A 171 14.19 6.82 -2.67
C HIS A 171 14.31 5.31 -2.39
N ILE A 172 13.32 4.77 -1.68
CA ILE A 172 13.16 3.32 -1.53
C ILE A 172 12.65 2.69 -2.83
N PRO A 173 12.74 1.36 -3.01
CA PRO A 173 12.15 0.70 -4.18
C PRO A 173 10.65 1.01 -4.33
N GLY A 174 10.25 1.39 -5.54
CA GLY A 174 8.86 1.75 -5.87
C GLY A 174 8.51 3.21 -5.62
N SER A 175 9.34 3.97 -4.92
CA SER A 175 9.14 5.40 -4.66
C SER A 175 9.68 6.25 -5.83
N PRO A 176 8.97 7.31 -6.27
CA PRO A 176 7.64 7.73 -5.79
C PRO A 176 6.52 6.80 -6.27
N PHE A 177 5.52 6.59 -5.41
CA PHE A 177 4.32 5.81 -5.72
C PHE A 177 3.25 6.72 -6.30
N LYS A 178 2.75 6.39 -7.51
CA LYS A 178 1.65 7.11 -8.15
C LYS A 178 0.32 6.58 -7.65
N VAL A 179 -0.47 7.44 -6.99
CA VAL A 179 -1.75 7.07 -6.38
C VAL A 179 -2.88 7.87 -7.01
N GLN A 180 -3.89 7.19 -7.53
CA GLN A 180 -5.11 7.83 -8.00
C GLN A 180 -6.10 7.97 -6.83
N LEU A 181 -6.45 9.21 -6.49
CA LEU A 181 -7.45 9.53 -5.49
C LEU A 181 -8.77 9.90 -6.15
N LEU A 182 -9.84 9.29 -5.63
CA LEU A 182 -11.19 9.40 -6.16
C LEU A 182 -12.13 10.03 -5.12
N ILE A 183 -13.21 10.62 -5.61
CA ILE A 183 -14.32 11.03 -4.73
C ILE A 183 -15.12 9.78 -4.38
N CYS A 184 -15.32 9.52 -3.08
CA CYS A 184 -16.11 8.36 -2.63
C CYS A 184 -17.62 8.57 -2.68
N ASP A 185 -18.08 9.81 -2.54
CA ASP A 185 -19.49 10.04 -2.24
C ASP A 185 -20.23 10.60 -3.45
N LEU A 186 -20.86 9.70 -4.21
CA LEU A 186 -22.00 10.07 -5.07
C LEU A 186 -23.05 10.84 -4.24
N ASP A 187 -23.25 10.47 -2.97
CA ASP A 187 -24.22 11.12 -2.07
C ASP A 187 -23.86 12.58 -1.74
N ASN A 188 -22.58 12.89 -1.49
CA ASN A 188 -22.14 14.28 -1.25
C ASN A 188 -22.12 15.11 -2.53
N ILE A 189 -21.83 14.50 -3.68
CA ILE A 189 -21.98 15.15 -4.99
C ILE A 189 -23.47 15.50 -5.20
N VAL A 190 -24.39 14.54 -5.10
CA VAL A 190 -25.83 14.75 -5.28
C VAL A 190 -26.38 15.79 -4.28
N MET A 191 -25.97 15.75 -3.01
CA MET A 191 -26.42 16.71 -1.99
C MET A 191 -25.89 18.13 -2.22
N LYS A 192 -24.60 18.30 -2.58
CA LYS A 192 -24.04 19.63 -2.89
C LYS A 192 -24.65 20.24 -4.15
N PHE A 193 -24.99 19.43 -5.15
CA PHE A 193 -25.72 19.89 -6.33
C PHE A 193 -27.19 20.20 -6.01
N SER A 194 -27.87 19.36 -5.24
CA SER A 194 -29.26 19.57 -4.79
C SER A 194 -29.46 20.90 -4.07
N GLN A 195 -28.52 21.30 -3.20
CA GLN A 195 -28.57 22.58 -2.49
C GLN A 195 -28.31 23.82 -3.36
N ARG A 196 -27.73 23.67 -4.56
CA ARG A 196 -27.44 24.78 -5.49
C ARG A 196 -28.52 25.00 -6.54
N VAL A 197 -29.51 24.11 -6.65
CA VAL A 197 -30.64 24.29 -7.57
C VAL A 197 -31.63 25.28 -6.94
N PRO A 198 -31.83 26.48 -7.52
CA PRO A 198 -32.85 27.39 -7.04
C PRO A 198 -34.22 26.74 -7.18
N VAL A 199 -34.97 26.64 -6.09
CA VAL A 199 -36.36 26.18 -6.12
C VAL A 199 -37.19 27.32 -6.70
N ASP A 200 -37.83 27.07 -7.85
CA ASP A 200 -38.76 28.06 -8.43
C ASP A 200 -39.95 28.29 -7.48
N LYS A 201 -40.53 29.49 -7.44
CA LYS A 201 -41.66 29.80 -6.54
C LYS A 201 -42.92 28.99 -6.87
N HIS A 202 -42.97 28.40 -8.07
CA HIS A 202 -44.09 27.58 -8.55
C HIS A 202 -43.55 26.23 -9.02
N VAL A 203 -43.39 25.29 -8.09
CA VAL A 203 -43.10 23.88 -8.39
C VAL A 203 -44.39 23.08 -8.28
N ASP A 204 -44.67 22.27 -9.30
CA ASP A 204 -45.82 21.35 -9.31
C ASP A 204 -45.36 19.91 -9.53
N ALA A 205 -45.25 19.17 -8.43
CA ALA A 205 -44.82 17.78 -8.43
C ALA A 205 -45.81 16.84 -9.14
N SER A 206 -47.09 17.22 -9.27
CA SER A 206 -48.10 16.39 -9.93
C SER A 206 -47.84 16.21 -11.43
N LEU A 207 -47.02 17.08 -12.02
CA LEU A 207 -46.63 17.04 -13.43
C LEU A 207 -45.43 16.15 -13.71
N VAL A 208 -44.77 15.62 -12.67
CA VAL A 208 -43.63 14.70 -12.80
C VAL A 208 -44.13 13.30 -13.13
N LYS A 209 -43.50 12.65 -14.12
CA LYS A 209 -43.84 11.28 -14.53
C LYS A 209 -42.62 10.37 -14.47
N ALA A 210 -42.76 9.20 -13.87
CA ALA A 210 -41.74 8.16 -13.88
C ALA A 210 -42.21 6.96 -14.70
N TYR A 211 -41.35 6.43 -15.57
CA TYR A 211 -41.70 5.30 -16.45
C TYR A 211 -40.46 4.51 -16.89
N GLY A 212 -40.62 3.21 -17.16
CA GLY A 212 -39.56 2.35 -17.68
C GLY A 212 -39.54 0.97 -17.02
N PRO A 213 -38.72 0.04 -17.56
CA PRO A 213 -38.74 -1.37 -17.19
C PRO A 213 -38.43 -1.62 -15.72
N GLY A 214 -37.64 -0.76 -15.07
CA GLY A 214 -37.34 -0.85 -13.63
C GLY A 214 -38.48 -0.47 -12.69
N LEU A 215 -39.60 0.04 -13.22
CA LEU A 215 -40.83 0.34 -12.47
C LEU A 215 -41.96 -0.65 -12.78
N GLU A 216 -41.74 -1.59 -13.70
CA GLU A 216 -42.73 -2.59 -14.11
C GLU A 216 -42.49 -3.91 -13.35
N PRO A 217 -43.43 -4.35 -12.49
CA PRO A 217 -43.24 -5.56 -11.66
C PRO A 217 -42.93 -6.82 -12.46
N SER A 218 -43.46 -6.91 -13.69
CA SER A 218 -43.26 -8.04 -14.61
C SER A 218 -41.87 -8.09 -15.24
N GLN A 219 -41.11 -7.00 -15.21
CA GLN A 219 -39.80 -6.87 -15.87
C GLN A 219 -38.62 -6.80 -14.89
N CYS A 220 -38.89 -6.71 -13.59
CA CYS A 220 -37.86 -6.68 -12.56
C CYS A 220 -37.27 -8.08 -12.30
N ARG A 221 -36.02 -8.33 -12.73
CA ARG A 221 -35.28 -9.58 -12.46
C ARG A 221 -34.05 -9.33 -11.60
N THR A 222 -33.88 -10.14 -10.56
CA THR A 222 -32.70 -10.13 -9.69
C THR A 222 -31.41 -10.31 -10.51
N GLY A 223 -30.40 -9.50 -10.22
CA GLY A 223 -29.08 -9.58 -10.86
C GLY A 223 -28.98 -8.90 -12.23
N SER A 224 -30.08 -8.34 -12.76
CA SER A 224 -30.06 -7.52 -13.97
C SER A 224 -30.16 -6.03 -13.64
N PRO A 225 -29.42 -5.14 -14.33
CA PRO A 225 -29.56 -3.70 -14.14
C PRO A 225 -30.97 -3.26 -14.56
N LEU A 226 -31.64 -2.54 -13.67
CA LEU A 226 -32.97 -1.99 -13.90
C LEU A 226 -32.86 -0.50 -14.25
N THR A 227 -33.65 -0.05 -15.22
CA THR A 227 -33.63 1.34 -15.69
C THR A 227 -35.02 1.93 -15.70
N PHE A 228 -35.16 3.18 -15.28
CA PHE A 228 -36.37 3.98 -15.45
C PHE A 228 -36.00 5.42 -15.75
N LYS A 229 -36.96 6.18 -16.28
CA LYS A 229 -36.85 7.60 -16.60
C LYS A 229 -37.79 8.39 -15.72
N VAL A 230 -37.39 9.62 -15.41
CA VAL A 230 -38.23 10.61 -14.73
C VAL A 230 -38.30 11.85 -15.61
N ASP A 231 -39.49 12.16 -16.12
CA ASP A 231 -39.79 13.39 -16.84
C ASP A 231 -40.34 14.43 -15.85
N ALA A 232 -39.55 15.46 -15.60
CA ALA A 232 -39.92 16.62 -14.77
C ALA A 232 -39.83 17.94 -15.58
N SER A 233 -39.99 17.86 -16.91
CA SER A 233 -39.85 19.01 -17.81
C SER A 233 -40.90 20.11 -17.58
N LYS A 234 -42.04 19.77 -16.95
CA LYS A 234 -43.19 20.67 -16.74
C LYS A 234 -43.42 21.06 -15.28
N SER A 235 -42.60 20.60 -14.34
CA SER A 235 -42.84 20.75 -12.89
C SER A 235 -42.16 21.97 -12.25
N GLY A 236 -41.47 22.82 -13.04
CA GLY A 236 -40.58 23.85 -12.51
C GLY A 236 -39.21 23.32 -12.08
N LYS A 237 -38.27 24.21 -11.76
CA LYS A 237 -36.90 23.83 -11.35
C LYS A 237 -36.87 23.48 -9.87
N ALA A 238 -36.54 22.23 -9.57
CA ALA A 238 -36.35 21.71 -8.22
C ALA A 238 -35.38 20.51 -8.26
N PRO A 239 -34.68 20.22 -7.14
CA PRO A 239 -33.90 19.00 -7.01
C PRO A 239 -34.80 17.75 -7.10
N LEU A 240 -34.31 16.69 -7.76
CA LEU A 240 -34.96 15.39 -7.84
C LEU A 240 -34.22 14.39 -6.95
N ASP A 241 -34.92 13.79 -6.00
CA ASP A 241 -34.40 12.74 -5.11
C ASP A 241 -35.06 11.40 -5.48
N VAL A 242 -34.27 10.33 -5.59
CA VAL A 242 -34.78 8.99 -5.88
C VAL A 242 -34.20 8.00 -4.87
N LYS A 243 -35.09 7.37 -4.08
CA LYS A 243 -34.73 6.38 -3.06
C LYS A 243 -35.36 5.04 -3.39
N ILE A 244 -34.55 3.99 -3.38
CA ILE A 244 -35.00 2.60 -3.54
C ILE A 244 -34.86 1.90 -2.20
N ARG A 245 -35.95 1.29 -1.72
CA ARG A 245 -35.97 0.54 -0.46
C ARG A 245 -36.27 -0.92 -0.71
N SER A 246 -35.54 -1.80 -0.04
CA SER A 246 -35.84 -3.22 0.06
C SER A 246 -36.65 -3.49 1.33
N GLU A 247 -37.54 -4.49 1.31
CA GLU A 247 -38.27 -4.96 2.50
C GLU A 247 -37.32 -5.44 3.62
N ARG A 248 -36.07 -5.79 3.28
CA ARG A 248 -35.02 -6.19 4.23
C ARG A 248 -34.17 -5.04 4.78
N GLY A 249 -34.55 -3.78 4.53
CA GLY A 249 -33.84 -2.60 5.03
C GLY A 249 -32.43 -2.38 4.47
N THR A 250 -31.98 -3.21 3.53
CA THR A 250 -30.71 -3.08 2.83
C THR A 250 -30.89 -2.23 1.58
N GLU A 251 -30.17 -1.12 1.48
CA GLU A 251 -30.19 -0.26 0.29
C GLU A 251 -29.46 -0.96 -0.87
N PRO A 252 -30.10 -1.20 -2.02
CA PRO A 252 -29.43 -1.80 -3.16
C PRO A 252 -28.40 -0.81 -3.74
N CYS A 253 -27.25 -1.34 -4.19
CA CYS A 253 -26.20 -0.55 -4.86
C CYS A 253 -26.80 0.17 -6.07
N LEU A 254 -26.91 1.49 -5.94
CA LEU A 254 -27.65 2.30 -6.89
C LEU A 254 -26.70 2.90 -7.93
N ASN A 255 -26.61 2.27 -9.10
CA ASN A 255 -26.09 2.94 -10.31
C ASN A 255 -27.19 3.86 -10.88
N ILE A 256 -27.61 4.90 -10.13
CA ILE A 256 -28.31 6.03 -10.75
C ILE A 256 -27.25 6.90 -11.42
N LEU A 257 -26.85 6.44 -12.60
CA LEU A 257 -25.84 7.08 -13.41
C LEU A 257 -26.48 8.20 -14.23
N LEU A 258 -26.19 9.44 -13.82
CA LEU A 258 -25.70 10.52 -14.68
C LEU A 258 -26.54 11.08 -15.83
N SER A 259 -27.72 10.56 -16.17
CA SER A 259 -28.43 11.03 -17.39
C SER A 259 -28.89 12.49 -17.32
N ARG A 260 -29.04 13.08 -16.13
CA ARG A 260 -29.32 14.53 -15.96
C ARG A 260 -28.10 15.40 -15.65
N ILE A 261 -27.00 14.82 -15.19
CA ILE A 261 -25.72 15.56 -15.01
C ILE A 261 -25.07 15.81 -16.38
N MET A 262 -25.32 14.93 -17.36
CA MET A 262 -24.86 15.06 -18.75
C MET A 262 -25.36 16.32 -19.48
N GLU A 263 -26.49 16.91 -19.06
CA GLU A 263 -27.02 18.13 -19.70
C GLU A 263 -26.45 19.41 -19.09
N MET A 264 -25.77 19.36 -17.93
CA MET A 264 -25.41 20.59 -17.22
C MET A 264 -23.98 21.09 -17.44
N GLU A 265 -22.93 20.27 -17.58
CA GLU A 265 -21.59 20.85 -17.83
C GLU A 265 -20.64 19.93 -18.65
N PRO A 266 -20.06 20.42 -19.78
CA PRO A 266 -19.10 19.67 -20.60
C PRO A 266 -17.72 19.46 -19.95
N MET A 267 -17.47 19.95 -18.72
CA MET A 267 -16.21 19.73 -18.00
C MET A 267 -16.08 18.35 -17.33
N MET A 268 -17.16 17.57 -17.21
CA MET A 268 -17.16 16.29 -16.49
C MET A 268 -16.84 15.06 -17.35
N LEU A 269 -16.59 15.22 -18.66
CA LEU A 269 -16.29 14.11 -19.57
C LEU A 269 -15.03 13.28 -19.22
N PRO A 270 -13.91 13.86 -18.73
CA PRO A 270 -12.69 13.07 -18.48
C PRO A 270 -12.81 12.14 -17.26
N ILE A 271 -13.58 12.54 -16.22
CA ILE A 271 -13.72 11.79 -14.96
C ILE A 271 -14.56 10.52 -15.18
N LEU A 272 -15.46 10.52 -16.17
CA LEU A 272 -16.37 9.42 -16.43
C LEU A 272 -15.79 8.31 -17.32
N HIS A 273 -14.81 8.62 -18.16
CA HIS A 273 -14.19 7.62 -19.05
C HIS A 273 -13.50 6.51 -18.23
N HIS A 274 -12.96 6.85 -17.05
CA HIS A 274 -12.25 5.91 -16.20
C HIS A 274 -13.18 4.98 -15.37
N LEU A 275 -14.44 5.38 -15.14
CA LEU A 275 -15.41 4.55 -14.40
C LEU A 275 -16.09 3.49 -15.29
N LYS A 276 -16.03 3.62 -16.62
CA LYS A 276 -16.53 2.60 -17.55
C LYS A 276 -15.56 1.44 -17.80
N GLU A 277 -14.27 1.62 -17.50
CA GLU A 277 -13.23 0.61 -17.74
C GLU A 277 -12.98 -0.34 -16.55
N VAL A 278 -13.71 -0.18 -15.44
CA VAL A 278 -13.54 -1.00 -14.21
C VAL A 278 -14.76 -1.91 -13.96
N GLN A 279 -15.50 -2.31 -15.00
CA GLN A 279 -16.46 -3.41 -14.94
C GLN A 279 -15.93 -4.67 -15.63
#